data_AF-A0A3M1IVI5-F1
#
_entry.id   AF-A0A3M1IVI5-F1
#
_cell.length_a   1.000
_cell.length_b   1.000
_cell.length_c   1.000
_cell.angle_alpha   90.00
_cell.angle_beta   90.00
_cell.angle_gamma   90.00
#
_symmetry.space_group_name_H-M   'P 1'
#
loop_
_entity.id
_entity.type
_entity.pdbx_description
1 polymer ?
#
loop_
_entity_poly.entity_id
_entity_poly.type
_entity_poly.pdbx_seq_one_letter_code
_entity_poly.pdbx_strand_id
1 'polypeptide(L)'
;MNLRRLLIALSCCWALFVGLGGQFVRAQTSVFPGDANANGRVDHYDLLPIGYAFGQFGPARIQVESTTIPQGVPQSWSQDFATGVNYIHADANGDGLVSIPDVALISLNFGLELDTVQSLTYSSTDSPSGAQISLNHGEELPPFVEGTTVDIPLRYELAADDPTALNGIAFTLTYEPAHFEDVQLYLNPGWLLADGGGTSLVRHEAGKVHLALTRFGPNPVGGSGDIGIIRMIIIDDLVSLLETPADTLRSDVEVWNIQAYDGHYELVPIACPQLALRMYCDRSTGVGEAMPNLLGARLFPNPVANLLSIRSEYAFSQLAIVSTNGQTSFLYQGNPRYAWQAELSDLPAGLYFIRLSGAQGTSMLKLVKHKQ
;
A
#
# COMPACT_ATOMS: atom_id res chain seq x y z
N MET A 1 -38.41 -52.58 56.03
CA MET A 1 -38.16 -51.14 56.29
C MET A 1 -37.33 -50.61 55.13
N ASN A 2 -37.87 -49.63 54.41
CA ASN A 2 -37.57 -49.15 53.04
C ASN A 2 -36.10 -48.72 52.81
N LEU A 3 -35.44 -48.92 51.66
CA LEU A 3 -35.60 -48.35 50.30
C LEU A 3 -35.52 -46.80 50.23
N ARG A 4 -34.43 -46.22 49.68
CA ARG A 4 -34.34 -45.10 48.68
C ARG A 4 -33.19 -44.07 48.84
N ARG A 5 -32.49 -43.83 47.71
CA ARG A 5 -31.84 -42.59 47.14
C ARG A 5 -30.49 -42.14 47.73
N LEU A 6 -29.35 -42.00 47.00
CA LEU A 6 -28.99 -41.49 45.66
C LEU A 6 -28.98 -39.95 45.53
N LEU A 7 -27.83 -39.41 45.05
CA LEU A 7 -27.49 -38.06 44.54
C LEU A 7 -27.04 -36.97 45.55
N ILE A 8 -25.80 -36.46 45.41
CA ILE A 8 -25.40 -35.18 44.77
C ILE A 8 -23.92 -34.88 45.10
N ALA A 9 -23.14 -34.55 44.07
CA ALA A 9 -21.74 -34.13 44.10
C ALA A 9 -21.55 -32.68 44.60
N LEU A 10 -20.36 -32.34 45.12
CA LEU A 10 -19.68 -31.02 45.02
C LEU A 10 -18.32 -31.15 45.77
N SER A 11 -17.18 -31.22 45.07
CA SER A 11 -16.39 -30.10 44.54
C SER A 11 -15.80 -29.19 45.63
N CYS A 12 -14.51 -29.37 45.93
CA CYS A 12 -13.51 -28.33 46.21
C CYS A 12 -12.24 -28.99 46.77
N CYS A 13 -11.17 -29.10 45.97
CA CYS A 13 -9.83 -29.17 46.53
C CYS A 13 -8.93 -28.25 45.71
N TRP A 14 -8.38 -27.28 46.42
CA TRP A 14 -7.72 -26.09 45.93
C TRP A 14 -6.37 -26.36 45.28
N ALA A 15 -6.07 -25.48 44.32
CA ALA A 15 -4.83 -25.33 43.61
C ALA A 15 -3.65 -25.00 44.53
N LEU A 16 -2.48 -25.52 44.17
CA LEU A 16 -1.20 -25.04 44.64
C LEU A 16 -0.16 -25.29 43.54
N PHE A 17 0.06 -24.28 42.70
CA PHE A 17 1.27 -24.13 41.92
C PHE A 17 1.64 -22.65 41.87
N VAL A 18 2.82 -22.33 42.41
CA VAL A 18 3.43 -21.00 42.38
C VAL A 18 4.63 -21.06 41.44
N GLY A 19 4.69 -20.10 40.52
CA GLY A 19 5.95 -19.44 40.13
C GLY A 19 6.51 -19.79 38.75
N LEU A 20 6.21 -18.95 37.75
CA LEU A 20 7.15 -18.06 37.05
C LEU A 20 6.41 -17.38 35.88
N GLY A 21 6.88 -16.20 35.47
CA GLY A 21 6.12 -15.19 34.74
C GLY A 21 5.62 -15.59 33.35
N GLY A 22 4.47 -15.01 32.98
CA GLY A 22 3.83 -15.12 31.69
C GLY A 22 2.31 -15.16 31.85
N GLN A 23 1.67 -13.99 31.98
CA GLN A 23 0.22 -13.93 31.74
C GLN A 23 -0.01 -14.09 30.23
N PHE A 24 -0.12 -15.34 29.77
CA PHE A 24 -0.66 -15.64 28.45
C PHE A 24 -2.14 -15.98 28.63
N VAL A 25 -2.99 -14.96 28.59
CA VAL A 25 -4.42 -15.17 28.42
C VAL A 25 -4.62 -15.55 26.96
N ARG A 26 -4.87 -16.83 26.66
CA ARG A 26 -5.33 -17.23 25.32
C ARG A 26 -6.74 -16.68 25.13
N ALA A 27 -6.99 -15.94 24.05
CA ALA A 27 -8.29 -15.34 23.79
C ALA A 27 -9.39 -16.38 23.45
N GLN A 28 -9.01 -17.61 23.05
CA GLN A 28 -9.98 -18.62 22.61
C GLN A 28 -9.75 -20.00 23.23
N THR A 29 -10.86 -20.67 23.55
CA THR A 29 -10.95 -22.09 23.94
C THR A 29 -11.58 -22.95 22.85
N SER A 30 -11.92 -22.34 21.71
CA SER A 30 -12.50 -22.93 20.51
C SER A 30 -11.74 -22.42 19.28
N VAL A 31 -11.94 -23.02 18.11
CA VAL A 31 -11.36 -22.51 16.85
C VAL A 31 -12.44 -21.77 16.09
N PHE A 32 -12.22 -20.50 15.81
CA PHE A 32 -13.06 -19.76 14.87
C PHE A 32 -12.46 -19.86 13.47
N PRO A 33 -13.14 -20.47 12.48
CA PRO A 33 -12.58 -20.65 11.15
C PRO A 33 -12.14 -19.32 10.52
N GLY A 34 -10.89 -19.24 10.09
CA GLY A 34 -10.28 -18.04 9.53
C GLY A 34 -9.49 -17.20 10.53
N ASP A 35 -9.67 -17.39 11.84
CA ASP A 35 -8.91 -16.71 12.90
C ASP A 35 -7.76 -17.62 13.37
N ALA A 36 -6.71 -17.65 12.55
CA ALA A 36 -5.59 -18.54 12.71
C ALA A 36 -4.60 -18.07 13.78
N ASN A 37 -4.58 -16.77 14.09
CA ASN A 37 -3.78 -16.23 15.19
C ASN A 37 -4.53 -16.26 16.54
N ALA A 38 -5.79 -16.72 16.54
CA ALA A 38 -6.66 -16.89 17.70
C ALA A 38 -6.89 -15.59 18.50
N ASN A 39 -6.85 -14.42 17.85
CA ASN A 39 -7.00 -13.14 18.52
C ASN A 39 -8.46 -12.71 18.68
N GLY A 40 -9.43 -13.42 18.10
CA GLY A 40 -10.86 -13.08 18.14
C GLY A 40 -11.36 -12.30 16.93
N ARG A 41 -10.54 -12.06 15.90
CA ARG A 41 -10.88 -11.32 14.69
C ARG A 41 -10.29 -12.04 13.49
N VAL A 42 -11.12 -12.26 12.47
CA VAL A 42 -10.64 -12.76 11.18
C VAL A 42 -10.20 -11.59 10.30
N ASP A 43 -8.91 -11.52 9.99
CA ASP A 43 -8.35 -10.54 9.07
C ASP A 43 -7.11 -11.07 8.33
N HIS A 44 -6.38 -10.17 7.66
CA HIS A 44 -5.21 -10.51 6.86
C HIS A 44 -4.02 -11.07 7.67
N TYR A 45 -3.91 -10.77 8.98
CA TYR A 45 -2.82 -11.30 9.81
C TYR A 45 -2.94 -12.83 9.99
N ASP A 46 -4.14 -13.39 9.84
CA ASP A 46 -4.38 -14.84 9.92
C ASP A 46 -3.72 -15.63 8.79
N LEU A 47 -3.27 -14.97 7.72
CA LEU A 47 -2.49 -15.64 6.69
C LEU A 47 -1.12 -16.09 7.22
N LEU A 48 -0.52 -15.35 8.16
CA LEU A 48 0.84 -15.62 8.63
C LEU A 48 0.94 -16.98 9.36
N PRO A 49 0.05 -17.32 10.32
CA PRO A 49 0.06 -18.64 10.95
C PRO A 49 -0.24 -19.78 9.96
N ILE A 50 -1.20 -19.59 9.03
CA ILE A 50 -1.55 -20.60 8.02
C ILE A 50 -0.35 -20.91 7.12
N GLY A 51 0.34 -19.88 6.63
CA GLY A 51 1.54 -20.07 5.80
C GLY A 51 2.66 -20.78 6.55
N TYR A 52 2.96 -20.33 7.77
CA TYR A 52 4.03 -20.93 8.57
C TYR A 52 3.76 -22.41 8.91
N ALA A 53 2.51 -22.76 9.24
CA ALA A 53 2.10 -24.12 9.55
C ALA A 53 1.74 -24.95 8.30
N PHE A 54 1.92 -24.44 7.09
CA PHE A 54 1.50 -25.11 5.86
C PHE A 54 2.11 -26.52 5.73
N GLY A 55 1.27 -27.50 5.38
CA GLY A 55 1.64 -28.91 5.24
C GLY A 55 1.75 -29.67 6.57
N GLN A 56 1.51 -29.02 7.71
CA GLN A 56 1.45 -29.68 9.00
C GLN A 56 0.11 -30.40 9.16
N PHE A 57 0.14 -31.52 9.88
CA PHE A 57 -1.02 -32.34 10.15
C PHE A 57 -1.23 -32.54 11.66
N GLY A 58 -2.47 -32.78 12.03
CA GLY A 58 -2.86 -33.10 13.40
C GLY A 58 -4.27 -33.68 13.48
N PRO A 59 -4.83 -33.82 14.70
CA PRO A 59 -6.19 -34.29 14.87
C PRO A 59 -7.21 -33.41 14.13
N ALA A 60 -8.03 -34.02 13.27
CA ALA A 60 -9.15 -33.35 12.61
C ALA A 60 -10.31 -33.07 13.58
N ARG A 61 -11.09 -32.01 13.29
CA ARG A 61 -12.29 -31.66 14.05
C ARG A 61 -13.48 -32.50 13.58
N ILE A 62 -14.30 -32.97 14.53
CA ILE A 62 -15.45 -33.85 14.23
C ILE A 62 -16.66 -33.05 13.69
N GLN A 63 -16.76 -31.75 13.99
CA GLN A 63 -17.90 -30.89 13.64
C GLN A 63 -17.48 -29.70 12.78
N VAL A 64 -17.27 -29.94 11.49
CA VAL A 64 -16.89 -28.90 10.50
C VAL A 64 -18.09 -28.28 9.78
N GLU A 65 -19.33 -28.58 10.21
CA GLU A 65 -20.56 -28.25 9.46
C GLU A 65 -20.87 -26.74 9.35
N SER A 66 -20.32 -25.90 10.24
CA SER A 66 -20.49 -24.45 10.18
C SER A 66 -19.14 -23.75 10.14
N THR A 67 -18.85 -23.08 9.03
CA THR A 67 -17.59 -22.36 8.81
C THR A 67 -17.63 -20.93 9.35
N THR A 68 -18.74 -20.45 9.92
CA THR A 68 -18.93 -19.04 10.32
C THR A 68 -19.19 -18.85 11.82
N ILE A 69 -19.04 -19.90 12.62
CA ILE A 69 -19.16 -19.84 14.09
C ILE A 69 -17.98 -20.58 14.75
N PRO A 70 -17.66 -20.27 16.02
CA PRO A 70 -16.65 -21.01 16.76
C PRO A 70 -16.97 -22.51 16.86
N GLN A 71 -15.95 -23.34 16.63
CA GLN A 71 -16.04 -24.79 16.66
C GLN A 71 -15.27 -25.38 17.85
N GLY A 72 -15.86 -26.40 18.47
CA GLY A 72 -15.24 -27.10 19.60
C GLY A 72 -13.94 -27.81 19.21
N VAL A 73 -12.97 -27.78 20.13
CA VAL A 73 -11.68 -28.47 19.97
C VAL A 73 -11.71 -29.77 20.78
N PRO A 74 -11.85 -30.95 20.13
CA PRO A 74 -11.84 -32.22 20.85
C PRO A 74 -10.44 -32.56 21.39
N GLN A 75 -9.40 -32.20 20.65
CA GLN A 75 -8.00 -32.45 20.99
C GLN A 75 -7.11 -31.38 20.33
N SER A 76 -6.22 -30.76 21.10
CA SER A 76 -5.19 -29.86 20.58
C SER A 76 -4.13 -30.62 19.79
N TRP A 77 -3.49 -29.95 18.84
CA TRP A 77 -2.33 -30.49 18.14
C TRP A 77 -1.11 -30.50 19.07
N SER A 78 -0.11 -31.33 18.76
CA SER A 78 1.15 -31.37 19.53
C SER A 78 2.05 -30.16 19.34
N GLN A 79 1.75 -29.30 18.35
CA GLN A 79 2.54 -28.14 17.99
C GLN A 79 1.84 -26.84 18.42
N ASP A 80 2.63 -25.92 18.93
CA ASP A 80 2.24 -24.53 19.16
C ASP A 80 3.21 -23.60 18.41
N PHE A 81 2.72 -22.43 18.01
CA PHE A 81 3.54 -21.33 17.50
C PHE A 81 4.39 -20.75 18.63
N ALA A 82 5.43 -19.98 18.30
CA ALA A 82 6.24 -19.26 19.30
C ALA A 82 5.40 -18.27 20.14
N THR A 83 4.26 -17.82 19.60
CA THR A 83 3.26 -17.00 20.31
C THR A 83 2.48 -17.78 21.38
N GLY A 84 2.61 -19.11 21.41
CA GLY A 84 1.86 -20.01 22.28
C GLY A 84 0.49 -20.42 21.73
N VAL A 85 0.08 -19.96 20.54
CA VAL A 85 -1.16 -20.40 19.88
C VAL A 85 -0.97 -21.82 19.33
N ASN A 86 -1.99 -22.67 19.42
CA ASN A 86 -1.88 -24.04 18.94
C ASN A 86 -2.09 -24.12 17.42
N TYR A 87 -1.40 -25.03 16.72
CA TYR A 87 -1.48 -25.13 15.26
C TYR A 87 -2.89 -25.47 14.75
N ILE A 88 -3.77 -26.01 15.60
CA ILE A 88 -5.16 -26.27 15.24
C ILE A 88 -5.91 -25.03 14.74
N HIS A 89 -5.48 -23.82 15.12
CA HIS A 89 -6.10 -22.58 14.60
C HIS A 89 -5.75 -22.31 13.14
N ALA A 90 -4.59 -22.77 12.66
CA ALA A 90 -4.19 -22.67 11.26
C ALA A 90 -4.90 -23.67 10.35
N ASP A 91 -5.37 -24.80 10.90
CA ASP A 91 -6.30 -25.72 10.24
C ASP A 91 -7.73 -25.16 10.34
N ALA A 92 -7.98 -24.07 9.59
CA ALA A 92 -9.21 -23.30 9.64
C ALA A 92 -10.45 -24.08 9.19
N ASN A 93 -10.31 -25.00 8.24
CA ASN A 93 -11.40 -25.87 7.78
C ASN A 93 -11.60 -27.09 8.70
N GLY A 94 -10.61 -27.47 9.50
CA GLY A 94 -10.67 -28.51 10.51
C GLY A 94 -10.49 -29.93 9.98
N ASP A 95 -9.95 -30.10 8.77
CA ASP A 95 -9.76 -31.40 8.13
C ASP A 95 -8.53 -32.17 8.63
N GLY A 96 -7.73 -31.54 9.51
CA GLY A 96 -6.52 -32.10 10.08
C GLY A 96 -5.25 -31.79 9.29
N LEU A 97 -5.31 -30.97 8.22
CA LEU A 97 -4.18 -30.59 7.37
C LEU A 97 -4.20 -29.09 7.05
N VAL A 98 -3.18 -28.35 7.50
CA VAL A 98 -3.02 -26.95 7.12
C VAL A 98 -2.62 -26.84 5.65
N SER A 99 -3.49 -26.24 4.84
CA SER A 99 -3.36 -26.17 3.38
C SER A 99 -4.08 -24.95 2.77
N ILE A 100 -4.08 -24.84 1.42
CA ILE A 100 -4.71 -23.71 0.73
C ILE A 100 -6.21 -23.53 1.03
N PRO A 101 -7.02 -24.61 1.16
CA PRO A 101 -8.40 -24.50 1.63
C PRO A 101 -8.60 -23.64 2.88
N ASP A 102 -7.65 -23.63 3.82
CA ASP A 102 -7.75 -22.83 5.06
C ASP A 102 -7.70 -21.33 4.79
N VAL A 103 -6.96 -20.90 3.78
CA VAL A 103 -6.86 -19.48 3.38
C VAL A 103 -8.22 -18.94 2.90
N ALA A 104 -9.06 -19.79 2.29
CA ALA A 104 -10.37 -19.38 1.82
C ALA A 104 -11.29 -18.96 2.98
N LEU A 105 -11.09 -19.52 4.18
CA LEU A 105 -11.90 -19.22 5.36
C LEU A 105 -11.60 -17.83 5.91
N ILE A 106 -10.37 -17.33 5.75
CA ILE A 106 -10.04 -15.92 6.04
C ILE A 106 -10.93 -15.01 5.18
N SER A 107 -10.99 -15.26 3.87
CA SER A 107 -11.76 -14.41 2.95
C SER A 107 -13.26 -14.50 3.19
N LEU A 108 -13.77 -15.68 3.54
CA LEU A 108 -15.18 -15.92 3.83
C LEU A 108 -15.64 -15.17 5.09
N ASN A 109 -14.80 -15.14 6.13
CA ASN A 109 -15.14 -14.59 7.43
C ASN A 109 -14.46 -13.23 7.73
N PHE A 110 -13.81 -12.63 6.74
CA PHE A 110 -13.05 -11.39 6.92
C PHE A 110 -13.89 -10.30 7.59
N GLY A 111 -13.37 -9.73 8.66
CA GLY A 111 -14.02 -8.68 9.46
C GLY A 111 -14.99 -9.20 10.52
N LEU A 112 -15.24 -10.51 10.61
CA LEU A 112 -15.97 -11.07 11.74
C LEU A 112 -15.11 -11.05 13.01
N GLU A 113 -15.77 -10.70 14.12
CA GLU A 113 -15.16 -10.62 15.44
C GLU A 113 -15.97 -11.45 16.43
N LEU A 114 -15.28 -12.03 17.40
CA LEU A 114 -15.86 -12.61 18.60
C LEU A 114 -16.04 -11.55 19.68
N ASP A 115 -16.74 -11.90 20.76
CA ASP A 115 -17.01 -10.99 21.89
C ASP A 115 -15.74 -10.43 22.55
N THR A 116 -14.61 -11.15 22.42
CA THR A 116 -13.32 -10.75 22.95
C THR A 116 -12.28 -10.75 21.84
N VAL A 117 -11.72 -9.57 21.56
CA VAL A 117 -10.62 -9.39 20.63
C VAL A 117 -9.36 -9.00 21.41
N GLN A 118 -8.31 -9.79 21.27
CA GLN A 118 -7.00 -9.51 21.82
C GLN A 118 -6.23 -8.62 20.86
N SER A 119 -5.66 -7.52 21.38
CA SER A 119 -4.78 -6.67 20.59
C SER A 119 -3.53 -7.43 20.14
N LEU A 120 -3.21 -7.33 18.87
CA LEU A 120 -1.95 -7.84 18.32
C LEU A 120 -0.77 -6.97 18.76
N THR A 121 0.40 -7.59 18.82
CA THR A 121 1.68 -6.88 18.95
C THR A 121 2.21 -6.60 17.54
N TYR A 122 2.57 -5.34 17.27
CA TYR A 122 3.10 -4.91 15.99
C TYR A 122 4.57 -4.51 16.12
N SER A 123 5.23 -4.38 14.97
CA SER A 123 6.60 -3.86 14.88
C SER A 123 6.70 -2.49 15.53
N SER A 124 7.80 -2.25 16.24
CA SER A 124 8.16 -0.92 16.73
C SER A 124 8.48 0.02 15.58
N THR A 125 8.32 1.32 15.80
CA THR A 125 8.72 2.36 14.84
C THR A 125 10.22 2.38 14.56
N ASP A 126 11.02 1.87 15.51
CA ASP A 126 12.45 1.67 15.35
C ASP A 126 12.75 0.21 14.96
N SER A 127 13.54 0.02 13.91
CA SER A 127 14.10 -1.28 13.53
C SER A 127 15.61 -1.28 13.76
N PRO A 128 16.14 -2.04 14.75
CA PRO A 128 17.57 -2.13 15.01
C PRO A 128 18.39 -2.68 13.81
N SER A 129 17.78 -3.50 12.96
CA SER A 129 18.36 -4.03 11.72
C SER A 129 18.31 -3.03 10.56
N GLY A 130 17.61 -1.90 10.74
CA GLY A 130 17.32 -0.97 9.64
C GLY A 130 16.33 -1.53 8.62
N ALA A 131 15.62 -2.62 8.96
CA ALA A 131 14.56 -3.17 8.13
C ALA A 131 13.40 -2.18 8.03
N GLN A 132 12.93 -1.87 6.83
CA GLN A 132 11.81 -0.93 6.64
C GLN A 132 10.95 -1.29 5.44
N ILE A 133 9.69 -0.86 5.48
CA ILE A 133 8.87 -0.73 4.27
C ILE A 133 9.16 0.62 3.63
N SER A 134 9.23 0.69 2.30
CA SER A 134 9.53 1.92 1.56
C SER A 134 8.46 2.13 0.48
N LEU A 135 7.93 3.35 0.40
CA LEU A 135 6.89 3.75 -0.56
C LEU A 135 7.46 4.59 -1.73
N ASN A 136 8.66 5.15 -1.58
CA ASN A 136 9.24 6.08 -2.55
C ASN A 136 10.77 6.17 -2.45
N HIS A 137 11.44 5.20 -1.83
CA HIS A 137 12.89 5.26 -1.57
C HIS A 137 13.35 6.49 -0.78
N GLY A 138 12.45 7.15 -0.05
CA GLY A 138 12.76 8.40 0.64
C GLY A 138 12.92 9.60 -0.30
N GLU A 139 12.52 9.50 -1.56
CA GLU A 139 12.58 10.61 -2.53
C GLU A 139 11.33 11.50 -2.45
N GLU A 140 11.50 12.82 -2.45
CA GLU A 140 10.35 13.72 -2.54
C GLU A 140 9.64 13.57 -3.90
N LEU A 141 8.36 13.21 -3.86
CA LEU A 141 7.54 13.14 -5.06
C LEU A 141 7.12 14.55 -5.51
N PRO A 142 7.12 14.84 -6.82
CA PRO A 142 6.58 16.10 -7.32
C PRO A 142 5.08 16.20 -7.02
N PRO A 143 4.49 17.41 -7.00
CA PRO A 143 3.04 17.54 -6.84
C PRO A 143 2.31 16.91 -8.03
N PHE A 144 1.21 16.23 -7.75
CA PHE A 144 0.34 15.60 -8.74
C PHE A 144 -0.85 16.49 -9.08
N VAL A 145 -1.41 16.34 -10.28
CA VAL A 145 -2.59 17.09 -10.73
C VAL A 145 -3.85 16.24 -10.51
N GLU A 146 -4.99 16.89 -10.29
CA GLU A 146 -6.30 16.22 -10.30
C GLU A 146 -6.52 15.35 -11.55
N GLY A 147 -7.22 14.23 -11.38
CA GLY A 147 -7.47 13.26 -12.46
C GLY A 147 -6.26 12.45 -12.95
N THR A 148 -5.08 12.64 -12.34
CA THR A 148 -3.87 11.87 -12.72
C THR A 148 -3.76 10.56 -11.95
N THR A 149 -3.13 9.58 -12.58
CA THR A 149 -2.75 8.32 -11.94
C THR A 149 -1.35 8.42 -11.35
N VAL A 150 -1.20 7.97 -10.11
CA VAL A 150 0.05 7.89 -9.37
C VAL A 150 0.39 6.43 -9.11
N ASP A 151 1.58 6.00 -9.53
CA ASP A 151 2.12 4.67 -9.22
C ASP A 151 3.22 4.81 -8.16
N ILE A 152 3.00 4.22 -6.99
CA ILE A 152 3.87 4.29 -5.81
C ILE A 152 4.49 2.90 -5.59
N PRO A 153 5.80 2.72 -5.77
CA PRO A 153 6.47 1.45 -5.50
C PRO A 153 6.42 1.09 -4.02
N LEU A 154 5.98 -0.14 -3.70
CA LEU A 154 5.99 -0.68 -2.35
C LEU A 154 7.11 -1.70 -2.24
N ARG A 155 8.04 -1.51 -1.31
CA ARG A 155 9.25 -2.34 -1.19
C ARG A 155 9.57 -2.66 0.26
N TYR A 156 10.23 -3.78 0.47
CA TYR A 156 10.91 -4.11 1.71
C TYR A 156 12.40 -3.86 1.55
N GLU A 157 12.99 -3.10 2.46
CA GLU A 157 14.40 -2.72 2.46
C GLU A 157 15.08 -3.19 3.74
N LEU A 158 16.36 -3.52 3.61
CA LEU A 158 17.25 -3.95 4.68
C LEU A 158 18.53 -3.12 4.64
N ALA A 159 19.19 -2.96 5.79
CA ALA A 159 20.55 -2.47 5.81
C ALA A 159 21.48 -3.41 5.02
N ALA A 160 22.56 -2.86 4.45
CA ALA A 160 23.57 -3.65 3.77
C ALA A 160 24.15 -4.72 4.73
N ASP A 161 24.31 -5.94 4.21
CA ASP A 161 24.80 -7.12 4.94
C ASP A 161 23.91 -7.65 6.08
N ASP A 162 22.66 -7.16 6.21
CA ASP A 162 21.73 -7.67 7.22
C ASP A 162 21.21 -9.08 6.84
N PRO A 163 21.37 -10.09 7.72
CA PRO A 163 20.99 -11.47 7.42
C PRO A 163 19.50 -11.76 7.71
N THR A 164 18.69 -10.76 8.04
CA THR A 164 17.26 -10.93 8.38
C THR A 164 16.54 -11.68 7.27
N ALA A 165 15.93 -12.79 7.64
CA ALA A 165 15.13 -13.61 6.76
C ALA A 165 13.68 -13.65 7.28
N LEU A 166 12.73 -13.40 6.38
CA LEU A 166 11.32 -13.38 6.71
C LEU A 166 10.64 -14.65 6.22
N ASN A 167 9.77 -15.21 7.06
CA ASN A 167 8.80 -16.21 6.68
C ASN A 167 7.48 -15.57 6.24
N GLY A 168 7.16 -14.37 6.69
CA GLY A 168 5.96 -13.68 6.28
C GLY A 168 5.90 -12.26 6.82
N ILE A 169 5.07 -11.45 6.16
CA ILE A 169 4.82 -10.06 6.52
C ILE A 169 3.37 -9.70 6.21
N ALA A 170 2.72 -8.99 7.13
CA ALA A 170 1.39 -8.43 6.94
C ALA A 170 1.32 -7.02 7.52
N PHE A 171 0.55 -6.15 6.86
CA PHE A 171 0.31 -4.79 7.30
C PHE A 171 -0.91 -4.20 6.59
N THR A 172 -1.35 -3.05 7.11
CA THR A 172 -2.41 -2.26 6.49
C THR A 172 -1.85 -0.96 5.96
N LEU A 173 -2.11 -0.67 4.68
CA LEU A 173 -1.92 0.66 4.11
C LEU A 173 -3.18 1.49 4.31
N THR A 174 -3.04 2.71 4.80
CA THR A 174 -4.14 3.65 5.02
C THR A 174 -3.97 4.90 4.14
N TYR A 175 -5.09 5.42 3.65
CA TYR A 175 -5.16 6.63 2.84
C TYR A 175 -6.50 7.33 3.07
N GLU A 176 -6.62 8.60 2.69
CA GLU A 176 -7.89 9.32 2.74
C GLU A 176 -8.75 8.97 1.51
N PRO A 177 -9.84 8.18 1.64
CA PRO A 177 -10.62 7.73 0.50
C PRO A 177 -11.28 8.88 -0.27
N ALA A 178 -11.55 10.02 0.36
CA ALA A 178 -12.13 11.16 -0.36
C ALA A 178 -11.17 11.76 -1.41
N HIS A 179 -9.85 11.52 -1.30
CA HIS A 179 -8.85 12.12 -2.19
C HIS A 179 -8.62 11.33 -3.49
N PHE A 180 -9.11 10.09 -3.57
CA PHE A 180 -8.82 9.19 -4.68
C PHE A 180 -10.09 8.54 -5.22
N GLU A 181 -10.21 8.48 -6.53
CA GLU A 181 -11.30 7.77 -7.21
C GLU A 181 -11.14 6.26 -7.10
N ASP A 182 -9.90 5.78 -7.23
CA ASP A 182 -9.56 4.36 -7.13
C ASP A 182 -8.16 4.16 -6.53
N VAL A 183 -7.99 3.10 -5.74
CA VAL A 183 -6.71 2.69 -5.17
C VAL A 183 -6.58 1.19 -5.29
N GLN A 184 -5.57 0.75 -6.04
CA GLN A 184 -5.29 -0.66 -6.32
C GLN A 184 -3.87 -1.01 -5.90
N LEU A 185 -3.68 -2.25 -5.46
CA LEU A 185 -2.36 -2.79 -5.17
C LEU A 185 -2.09 -3.93 -6.15
N TYR A 186 -1.13 -3.72 -7.04
CA TYR A 186 -0.64 -4.74 -7.95
C TYR A 186 0.57 -5.41 -7.32
N LEU A 187 0.39 -6.62 -6.81
CA LEU A 187 1.51 -7.41 -6.32
C LEU A 187 2.39 -7.82 -7.50
N ASN A 188 3.69 -7.57 -7.34
CA ASN A 188 4.71 -8.23 -8.13
C ASN A 188 5.29 -9.28 -7.18
N PRO A 189 5.07 -10.59 -7.39
CA PRO A 189 5.47 -11.63 -6.44
C PRO A 189 6.94 -11.45 -6.09
N GLY A 190 7.15 -10.81 -4.93
CA GLY A 190 8.38 -10.09 -4.63
C GLY A 190 9.55 -11.00 -4.35
N TRP A 191 10.60 -10.45 -3.77
CA TRP A 191 11.75 -11.23 -3.30
C TRP A 191 11.35 -12.40 -2.37
N LEU A 192 10.26 -12.25 -1.60
CA LEU A 192 9.74 -13.25 -0.67
C LEU A 192 9.03 -14.44 -1.36
N LEU A 193 8.39 -14.21 -2.51
CA LEU A 193 7.55 -15.21 -3.20
C LEU A 193 8.05 -15.57 -4.62
N ALA A 194 9.23 -15.09 -4.99
CA ALA A 194 9.78 -15.22 -6.34
C ALA A 194 9.98 -16.67 -6.82
N ASP A 195 10.19 -17.62 -5.90
CA ASP A 195 10.34 -19.05 -6.18
C ASP A 195 9.01 -19.82 -6.19
N GLY A 196 7.88 -19.14 -5.97
CA GLY A 196 6.55 -19.75 -5.85
C GLY A 196 6.28 -20.47 -4.52
N GLY A 197 7.20 -20.38 -3.54
CA GLY A 197 7.13 -21.08 -2.25
C GLY A 197 6.26 -20.41 -1.20
N GLY A 198 5.16 -19.77 -1.58
CA GLY A 198 4.26 -19.09 -0.64
C GLY A 198 3.00 -18.53 -1.28
N THR A 199 2.28 -17.70 -0.54
CA THR A 199 1.01 -17.10 -0.97
C THR A 199 0.84 -15.68 -0.44
N SER A 200 -0.16 -14.99 -0.98
CA SER A 200 -0.50 -13.61 -0.64
C SER A 200 -2.00 -13.45 -0.48
N LEU A 201 -2.41 -12.51 0.38
CA LEU A 201 -3.77 -12.03 0.50
C LEU A 201 -3.76 -10.52 0.39
N VAL A 202 -4.64 -9.98 -0.46
CA VAL A 202 -4.91 -8.54 -0.55
C VAL A 202 -6.41 -8.34 -0.40
N ARG A 203 -6.80 -7.44 0.50
CA ARG A 203 -8.19 -7.03 0.67
C ARG A 203 -8.28 -5.52 0.64
N HIS A 204 -9.10 -5.01 -0.27
CA HIS A 204 -9.38 -3.58 -0.40
C HIS A 204 -10.63 -3.21 0.38
N GLU A 205 -10.54 -2.13 1.14
CA GLU A 205 -11.63 -1.45 1.80
C GLU A 205 -11.47 0.06 1.58
N ALA A 206 -12.53 0.85 1.68
CA ALA A 206 -12.41 2.30 1.51
C ALA A 206 -11.43 2.88 2.54
N GLY A 207 -10.35 3.50 2.06
CA GLY A 207 -9.29 4.09 2.90
C GLY A 207 -8.27 3.08 3.45
N LYS A 208 -8.41 1.78 3.15
CA LYS A 208 -7.51 0.73 3.64
C LYS A 208 -7.20 -0.32 2.59
N VAL A 209 -5.93 -0.71 2.50
CA VAL A 209 -5.50 -1.90 1.77
C VAL A 209 -4.81 -2.83 2.75
N HIS A 210 -5.41 -3.98 3.00
CA HIS A 210 -4.85 -5.03 3.84
C HIS A 210 -3.99 -5.96 2.99
N LEU A 211 -2.73 -6.14 3.38
CA LEU A 211 -1.78 -7.00 2.67
C LEU A 211 -1.17 -8.01 3.63
N ALA A 212 -1.14 -9.27 3.22
CA ALA A 212 -0.30 -10.29 3.83
C ALA A 212 0.43 -11.11 2.77
N LEU A 213 1.69 -11.43 3.03
CA LEU A 213 2.55 -12.33 2.26
C LEU A 213 3.14 -13.36 3.22
N THR A 214 3.13 -14.63 2.85
CA THR A 214 3.69 -15.69 3.70
C THR A 214 4.32 -16.81 2.88
N ARG A 215 5.41 -17.38 3.39
CA ARG A 215 6.05 -18.59 2.88
C ARG A 215 5.26 -19.82 3.33
N PHE A 216 5.33 -20.89 2.55
CA PHE A 216 4.83 -22.19 2.98
C PHE A 216 5.85 -22.90 3.86
N GLY A 217 5.46 -23.19 5.10
CA GLY A 217 6.32 -23.78 6.11
C GLY A 217 7.29 -22.77 6.74
N PRO A 218 8.11 -23.20 7.72
CA PRO A 218 9.20 -22.42 8.30
C PRO A 218 10.40 -22.35 7.33
N ASN A 219 10.20 -21.73 6.18
CA ASN A 219 11.16 -21.59 5.09
C ASN A 219 11.42 -20.10 4.78
N PRO A 220 12.07 -19.37 5.70
CA PRO A 220 12.28 -17.94 5.54
C PRO A 220 13.26 -17.65 4.40
N VAL A 221 13.04 -16.55 3.73
CA VAL A 221 13.95 -16.04 2.69
C VAL A 221 14.58 -14.77 3.23
N GLY A 222 15.88 -14.57 3.00
CA GLY A 222 16.58 -13.31 3.28
C GLY A 222 16.68 -12.43 2.04
N GLY A 223 16.70 -11.12 2.24
CA GLY A 223 16.87 -10.14 1.16
C GLY A 223 15.88 -8.98 1.23
N SER A 224 16.04 -8.07 0.27
CA SER A 224 15.20 -6.89 0.08
C SER A 224 14.69 -6.86 -1.36
N GLY A 225 13.59 -6.17 -1.60
CA GLY A 225 13.01 -6.10 -2.94
C GLY A 225 11.60 -5.57 -2.99
N ASP A 226 11.06 -5.58 -4.20
CA ASP A 226 9.72 -5.11 -4.48
C ASP A 226 8.68 -6.03 -3.86
N ILE A 227 7.62 -5.44 -3.34
CA ILE A 227 6.38 -6.11 -2.93
C ILE A 227 5.31 -5.90 -4.02
N GLY A 228 5.26 -4.70 -4.59
CA GLY A 228 4.27 -4.36 -5.61
C GLY A 228 4.23 -2.88 -5.93
N ILE A 229 3.17 -2.47 -6.63
CA ILE A 229 2.91 -1.08 -7.00
C ILE A 229 1.52 -0.72 -6.51
N ILE A 230 1.43 0.36 -5.73
CA ILE A 230 0.17 0.97 -5.34
C ILE A 230 -0.19 1.98 -6.43
N ARG A 231 -1.27 1.73 -7.15
CA ARG A 231 -1.81 2.64 -8.15
C ARG A 231 -2.97 3.41 -7.55
N MET A 232 -2.87 4.73 -7.56
CA MET A 232 -3.90 5.63 -7.03
C MET A 232 -4.36 6.57 -8.14
N ILE A 233 -5.66 6.69 -8.34
CA ILE A 233 -6.26 7.67 -9.25
C ILE A 233 -6.76 8.83 -8.40
N ILE A 234 -6.19 10.01 -8.59
CA ILE A 234 -6.61 11.22 -7.87
C ILE A 234 -7.96 11.67 -8.43
N ILE A 235 -8.88 12.09 -7.56
CA ILE A 235 -10.20 12.59 -8.00
C ILE A 235 -10.05 13.80 -8.95
N ASP A 236 -11.04 13.99 -9.81
CA ASP A 236 -11.09 15.12 -10.75
C ASP A 236 -11.47 16.46 -10.07
N ASP A 237 -12.23 16.43 -8.97
CA ASP A 237 -12.73 17.63 -8.28
C ASP A 237 -12.09 17.81 -6.89
N LEU A 238 -10.79 18.13 -6.89
CA LEU A 238 -10.07 18.47 -5.67
C LEU A 238 -10.57 19.79 -5.04
N VAL A 239 -11.18 20.69 -5.82
CA VAL A 239 -11.65 22.01 -5.35
C VAL A 239 -12.59 21.86 -4.15
N SER A 240 -13.48 20.87 -4.22
CA SER A 240 -14.48 20.59 -3.19
C SER A 240 -13.89 20.23 -1.81
N LEU A 241 -12.62 19.82 -1.77
CA LEU A 241 -11.93 19.34 -0.56
C LEU A 241 -10.99 20.38 0.07
N LEU A 242 -10.81 21.54 -0.57
CA LEU A 242 -9.90 22.58 -0.10
C LEU A 242 -10.59 23.45 0.97
N GLU A 243 -10.15 23.32 2.22
CA GLU A 243 -10.73 24.07 3.36
C GLU A 243 -10.41 25.59 3.34
N THR A 244 -9.45 26.03 2.51
CA THR A 244 -8.94 27.41 2.44
C THR A 244 -8.44 27.73 1.02
N PRO A 245 -8.08 28.98 0.66
CA PRO A 245 -7.57 29.29 -0.67
C PRO A 245 -6.18 28.69 -0.98
N ALA A 246 -5.78 27.59 -0.33
CA ALA A 246 -4.67 26.76 -0.78
C ALA A 246 -5.06 26.05 -2.09
N ASP A 247 -4.22 26.14 -3.12
CA ASP A 247 -4.37 25.37 -4.37
C ASP A 247 -3.79 23.97 -4.25
N THR A 248 -3.29 23.61 -3.07
CA THR A 248 -2.65 22.33 -2.79
C THR A 248 -3.38 21.58 -1.68
N LEU A 249 -3.70 20.32 -1.92
CA LEU A 249 -4.18 19.37 -0.93
C LEU A 249 -3.03 18.42 -0.55
N ARG A 250 -2.87 18.16 0.75
CA ARG A 250 -1.96 17.11 1.25
C ARG A 250 -2.77 15.86 1.53
N SER A 251 -2.32 14.72 1.05
CA SER A 251 -2.84 13.42 1.45
C SER A 251 -1.70 12.56 1.96
N ASP A 252 -1.88 12.00 3.15
CA ASP A 252 -0.92 11.07 3.71
C ASP A 252 -1.30 9.63 3.30
N VAL A 253 -0.29 8.88 2.87
CA VAL A 253 -0.36 7.44 2.62
C VAL A 253 0.60 6.79 3.60
N GLU A 254 0.06 5.91 4.43
CA GLU A 254 0.78 5.39 5.58
C GLU A 254 0.68 3.87 5.62
N VAL A 255 1.77 3.21 5.99
CA VAL A 255 1.73 1.79 6.36
C VAL A 255 1.61 1.72 7.88
N TRP A 256 0.80 0.81 8.39
CA TRP A 256 0.56 0.64 9.82
C TRP A 256 0.53 -0.83 10.21
N ASN A 257 0.73 -1.07 11.50
CA ASN A 257 0.46 -2.35 12.15
C ASN A 257 1.23 -3.53 11.52
N ILE A 258 2.51 -3.31 11.18
CA ILE A 258 3.32 -4.35 10.54
C ILE A 258 3.55 -5.52 11.51
N GLN A 259 3.16 -6.72 11.11
CA GLN A 259 3.65 -7.97 11.68
C GLN A 259 4.53 -8.67 10.66
N ALA A 260 5.77 -8.97 11.04
CA ALA A 260 6.65 -9.80 10.25
C ALA A 260 7.27 -10.87 11.15
N TYR A 261 7.43 -12.07 10.61
CA TYR A 261 7.93 -13.22 11.36
C TYR A 261 9.12 -13.85 10.65
N ASP A 262 10.08 -14.32 11.42
CA ASP A 262 11.26 -15.06 10.95
C ASP A 262 10.98 -16.58 10.81
N GLY A 263 12.03 -17.37 10.59
CA GLY A 263 11.95 -18.83 10.50
C GLY A 263 11.59 -19.58 11.79
N HIS A 264 11.59 -18.89 12.94
CA HIS A 264 11.18 -19.44 14.23
C HIS A 264 9.81 -18.91 14.67
N TYR A 265 9.14 -18.14 13.80
CA TYR A 265 7.89 -17.44 14.11
C TYR A 265 8.04 -16.38 15.21
N GLU A 266 9.21 -15.76 15.32
CA GLU A 266 9.47 -14.64 16.20
C GLU A 266 9.29 -13.31 15.45
N LEU A 267 8.76 -12.30 16.14
CA LEU A 267 8.44 -11.02 15.53
C LEU A 267 9.73 -10.28 15.12
N VAL A 268 9.83 -9.90 13.86
CA VAL A 268 10.92 -9.10 13.31
C VAL A 268 10.52 -7.62 13.32
N PRO A 269 11.25 -6.74 14.01
CA PRO A 269 10.96 -5.31 14.01
C PRO A 269 11.23 -4.69 12.63
N ILE A 270 10.18 -4.14 12.01
CA ILE A 270 10.26 -3.40 10.75
C ILE A 270 9.81 -1.96 10.97
N ALA A 271 10.67 -1.02 10.60
CA ALA A 271 10.39 0.41 10.65
C ALA A 271 9.37 0.79 9.58
N CYS A 272 8.58 1.82 9.89
CA CYS A 272 7.46 2.22 9.07
C CYS A 272 7.51 3.71 8.72
N PRO A 273 7.88 4.07 7.49
CA PRO A 273 7.83 5.44 7.03
C PRO A 273 6.43 5.82 6.52
N GLN A 274 6.09 7.08 6.70
CA GLN A 274 4.92 7.74 6.13
C GLN A 274 5.29 8.45 4.81
N LEU A 275 4.40 8.40 3.83
CA LEU A 275 4.52 9.16 2.59
C LEU A 275 3.48 10.27 2.53
N ALA A 276 3.93 11.52 2.35
CA ALA A 276 3.03 12.65 2.12
C ALA A 276 2.95 12.95 0.62
N LEU A 277 1.76 12.77 0.04
CA LEU A 277 1.44 13.18 -1.32
C LEU A 277 0.95 14.62 -1.34
N ARG A 278 1.49 15.42 -2.26
CA ARG A 278 1.03 16.78 -2.53
C ARG A 278 0.24 16.76 -3.83
N MET A 279 -1.02 17.16 -3.78
CA MET A 279 -1.89 17.30 -4.94
C MET A 279 -2.12 18.79 -5.19
N TYR A 280 -2.08 19.18 -6.44
CA TYR A 280 -2.38 20.52 -6.89
C TYR A 280 -3.73 20.48 -7.60
N CYS A 281 -4.66 21.27 -7.07
CA CYS A 281 -5.85 21.62 -7.80
C CYS A 281 -5.45 22.71 -8.79
N ASP A 282 -5.68 22.46 -10.08
CA ASP A 282 -5.49 23.50 -11.09
C ASP A 282 -6.61 24.53 -10.93
N ARG A 283 -6.44 25.43 -9.95
CA ARG A 283 -7.28 26.62 -9.82
C ARG A 283 -6.95 27.60 -10.94
N SER A 284 -7.30 27.22 -12.16
CA SER A 284 -7.57 28.18 -13.21
C SER A 284 -8.87 28.93 -12.85
N THR A 285 -8.80 29.82 -11.87
CA THR A 285 -9.73 30.97 -11.76
C THR A 285 -9.27 32.09 -12.68
N GLY A 286 -8.87 31.73 -13.89
CA GLY A 286 -8.93 32.61 -15.05
C GLY A 286 -9.88 31.94 -16.02
N VAL A 287 -10.78 32.70 -16.63
CA VAL A 287 -11.30 32.30 -17.94
C VAL A 287 -10.08 32.06 -18.82
N GLY A 288 -9.74 30.79 -19.02
CA GLY A 288 -8.50 30.35 -19.62
C GLY A 288 -8.75 28.99 -20.22
N GLU A 289 -9.40 28.99 -21.37
CA GLU A 289 -9.37 27.86 -22.31
C GLU A 289 -7.95 27.27 -22.30
N ALA A 290 -7.84 25.93 -22.26
CA ALA A 290 -6.58 25.25 -22.49
C ALA A 290 -5.84 26.00 -23.61
N MET A 291 -4.65 26.54 -23.30
CA MET A 291 -3.91 27.38 -24.24
C MET A 291 -3.95 26.66 -25.59
N PRO A 292 -4.63 27.23 -26.61
CA PRO A 292 -5.00 26.45 -27.77
C PRO A 292 -3.71 25.89 -28.35
N ASN A 293 -3.66 24.61 -28.66
CA ASN A 293 -2.48 23.99 -29.29
C ASN A 293 -2.84 23.32 -30.61
N LEU A 294 -3.60 24.04 -31.44
CA LEU A 294 -4.14 23.52 -32.70
C LEU A 294 -3.06 23.14 -33.72
N LEU A 295 -1.82 23.60 -33.55
CA LEU A 295 -0.69 23.28 -34.42
C LEU A 295 0.16 22.10 -33.92
N GLY A 296 -0.20 21.45 -32.81
CA GLY A 296 0.59 20.35 -32.23
C GLY A 296 2.02 20.78 -31.88
N ALA A 297 2.18 22.01 -31.39
CA ALA A 297 3.48 22.62 -31.21
C ALA A 297 4.15 22.19 -29.90
N ARG A 298 5.48 22.03 -29.95
CA ARG A 298 6.35 21.69 -28.83
C ARG A 298 7.59 22.55 -28.88
N LEU A 299 8.12 22.91 -27.71
CA LEU A 299 9.36 23.68 -27.58
C LEU A 299 10.38 22.94 -26.72
N PHE A 300 11.66 23.09 -27.03
CA PHE A 300 12.76 22.47 -26.29
C PHE A 300 14.08 23.23 -26.49
N PRO A 301 14.95 23.26 -25.46
CA PRO A 301 14.67 22.87 -24.08
C PRO A 301 13.76 23.89 -23.37
N ASN A 302 13.10 23.47 -22.29
CA ASN A 302 12.36 24.35 -21.39
C ASN A 302 12.51 23.84 -19.95
N PRO A 303 13.20 24.57 -19.05
CA PRO A 303 13.73 25.92 -19.22
C PRO A 303 14.84 26.06 -20.29
N VAL A 304 14.86 27.19 -21.00
CA VAL A 304 15.87 27.49 -22.04
C VAL A 304 16.99 28.37 -21.48
N ALA A 305 18.24 28.03 -21.80
CA ALA A 305 19.39 28.91 -21.61
C ALA A 305 19.40 29.93 -22.76
N ASN A 306 20.04 29.66 -23.91
CA ASN A 306 20.06 30.61 -25.03
C ASN A 306 19.44 30.06 -26.31
N LEU A 307 19.56 28.76 -26.59
CA LEU A 307 19.09 28.19 -27.85
C LEU A 307 17.72 27.55 -27.69
N LEU A 308 16.69 28.15 -28.30
CA LEU A 308 15.33 27.61 -28.31
C LEU A 308 15.03 26.95 -29.66
N SER A 309 14.47 25.73 -29.63
CA SER A 309 13.93 25.04 -30.79
C SER A 309 12.43 24.80 -30.62
N ILE A 310 11.68 25.04 -31.69
CA ILE A 310 10.23 24.86 -31.75
C ILE A 310 9.91 23.95 -32.93
N ARG A 311 9.03 22.98 -32.70
CA ARG A 311 8.50 22.07 -33.73
C ARG A 311 6.99 22.03 -33.64
N SER A 312 6.31 21.90 -34.78
CA SER A 312 4.86 21.81 -34.87
C SER A 312 4.45 20.72 -35.86
N GLU A 313 3.30 20.10 -35.61
CA GLU A 313 2.68 19.11 -36.50
C GLU A 313 2.08 19.80 -37.74
N TYR A 314 1.55 21.02 -37.57
CA TYR A 314 1.02 21.84 -38.66
C TYR A 314 1.87 23.08 -38.90
N ALA A 315 1.88 23.58 -40.15
CA ALA A 315 2.70 24.72 -40.52
C ALA A 315 2.20 26.03 -39.87
N PHE A 316 3.13 26.82 -39.33
CA PHE A 316 2.88 28.19 -38.85
C PHE A 316 3.58 29.20 -39.75
N SER A 317 2.96 30.37 -39.92
CA SER A 317 3.51 31.52 -40.66
C SER A 317 3.88 32.69 -39.76
N GLN A 318 3.41 32.68 -38.51
CA GLN A 318 3.72 33.70 -37.50
C GLN A 318 4.11 33.07 -36.17
N LEU A 319 5.06 33.70 -35.48
CA LEU A 319 5.52 33.32 -34.15
C LEU A 319 5.79 34.59 -33.34
N ALA A 320 5.17 34.72 -32.17
CA ALA A 320 5.43 35.81 -31.24
C ALA A 320 5.87 35.28 -29.87
N ILE A 321 6.90 35.88 -29.28
CA ILE A 321 7.24 35.68 -27.85
C ILE A 321 6.70 36.88 -27.10
N VAL A 322 5.84 36.62 -26.11
CA VAL A 322 5.09 37.62 -25.36
C VAL A 322 5.42 37.44 -23.88
N SER A 323 5.77 38.52 -23.18
CA SER A 323 5.96 38.48 -21.73
C SER A 323 4.63 38.45 -20.98
N THR A 324 4.68 38.16 -19.69
CA THR A 324 3.48 38.08 -18.83
C THR A 324 2.66 39.37 -18.74
N ASN A 325 3.26 40.52 -19.06
CA ASN A 325 2.60 41.82 -19.17
C ASN A 325 1.98 42.10 -20.57
N GLY A 326 1.99 41.13 -21.48
CA GLY A 326 1.43 41.25 -22.83
C GLY A 326 2.35 41.94 -23.85
N GLN A 327 3.55 42.37 -23.46
CA GLN A 327 4.51 42.97 -24.39
C GLN A 327 5.11 41.91 -25.31
N THR A 328 5.07 42.15 -26.62
CA THR A 328 5.72 41.26 -27.60
C THR A 328 7.21 41.54 -27.62
N SER A 329 8.02 40.59 -27.11
CA SER A 329 9.49 40.68 -27.08
C SER A 329 10.12 40.21 -28.39
N PHE A 330 9.44 39.36 -29.15
CA PHE A 330 9.90 38.88 -30.44
C PHE A 330 8.73 38.60 -31.37
N LEU A 331 8.88 38.88 -32.67
CA LEU A 331 7.90 38.56 -33.69
C LEU A 331 8.60 38.09 -34.98
N TYR A 332 8.25 36.89 -35.41
CA TYR A 332 8.57 36.34 -36.72
C TYR A 332 7.29 36.28 -37.56
N GLN A 333 7.37 36.72 -38.82
CA GLN A 333 6.34 36.52 -39.84
C GLN A 333 7.02 36.14 -41.15
N GLY A 334 6.52 35.10 -41.82
CA GLY A 334 7.06 34.69 -43.12
C GLY A 334 6.41 33.43 -43.68
N ASN A 335 7.13 32.75 -44.57
CA ASN A 335 6.62 31.54 -45.22
C ASN A 335 6.27 30.44 -44.19
N PRO A 336 5.19 29.67 -44.44
CA PRO A 336 4.78 28.56 -43.58
C PRO A 336 5.93 27.56 -43.34
N ARG A 337 6.12 27.18 -42.08
CA ARG A 337 7.18 26.25 -41.65
C ARG A 337 6.70 25.38 -40.49
N TYR A 338 7.39 24.27 -40.26
CA TYR A 338 7.09 23.29 -39.20
C TYR A 338 8.11 23.32 -38.05
N ALA A 339 9.20 24.06 -38.23
CA ALA A 339 10.26 24.18 -37.25
C ALA A 339 10.86 25.58 -37.27
N TRP A 340 11.30 26.04 -36.11
CA TRP A 340 11.99 27.31 -35.96
C TRP A 340 12.99 27.21 -34.81
N GLN A 341 14.13 27.86 -34.98
CA GLN A 341 15.19 27.89 -33.99
C GLN A 341 15.73 29.31 -33.89
N ALA A 342 15.98 29.77 -32.67
CA ALA A 342 16.65 31.04 -32.46
C ALA A 342 17.46 31.05 -31.18
N GLU A 343 18.41 31.97 -31.17
CA GLU A 343 19.18 32.34 -30.01
C GLU A 343 18.47 33.49 -29.28
N LEU A 344 18.22 33.30 -27.99
CA LEU A 344 17.49 34.19 -27.08
C LEU A 344 18.43 34.87 -26.08
N SER A 345 19.67 35.15 -26.49
CA SER A 345 20.70 35.77 -25.64
C SER A 345 20.28 37.17 -25.14
N ASP A 346 19.48 37.89 -25.93
CA ASP A 346 18.95 39.22 -25.60
C ASP A 346 17.66 39.18 -24.75
N LEU A 347 17.10 37.99 -24.50
CA LEU A 347 15.87 37.83 -23.72
C LEU A 347 16.21 37.70 -22.22
N PRO A 348 15.73 38.60 -21.35
CA PRO A 348 15.94 38.48 -19.90
C PRO A 348 15.42 37.16 -19.34
N ALA A 349 15.99 36.71 -18.22
CA ALA A 349 15.44 35.56 -17.49
C ALA A 349 14.04 35.89 -16.96
N GLY A 350 13.10 34.97 -17.16
CA GLY A 350 11.70 35.21 -16.86
C GLY A 350 10.74 34.24 -17.55
N LEU A 351 9.45 34.46 -17.31
CA LEU A 351 8.36 33.70 -17.92
C LEU A 351 7.83 34.41 -19.16
N TYR A 352 7.66 33.65 -20.24
CA TYR A 352 7.13 34.12 -21.52
C TYR A 352 6.12 33.13 -22.08
N PHE A 353 5.30 33.60 -23.03
CA PHE A 353 4.38 32.81 -23.82
C PHE A 353 4.75 32.90 -25.29
N ILE A 354 4.78 31.77 -25.98
CA ILE A 354 5.01 31.70 -27.42
C ILE A 354 3.67 31.46 -28.10
N ARG A 355 3.29 32.38 -28.98
CA ARG A 355 2.09 32.27 -29.81
C ARG A 355 2.50 31.94 -31.25
N LEU A 356 2.06 30.81 -31.77
CA LEU A 356 2.25 30.36 -33.15
C LEU A 356 0.91 30.48 -33.88
N SER A 357 0.89 31.04 -35.08
CA SER A 357 -0.34 31.12 -35.89
C SER A 357 -0.12 30.51 -37.27
N GLY A 358 -1.07 29.65 -37.67
CA GLY A 358 -1.06 28.93 -38.93
C GLY A 358 -2.47 28.68 -39.45
N ALA A 359 -2.58 27.95 -40.57
CA ALA A 359 -3.88 27.70 -41.21
C ALA A 359 -4.85 26.87 -40.34
N GLN A 360 -4.33 26.02 -39.46
CA GLN A 360 -5.12 25.19 -38.54
C GLN A 360 -5.51 25.93 -37.25
N GLY A 361 -5.07 27.18 -37.07
CA GLY A 361 -5.38 27.98 -35.90
C GLY A 361 -4.13 28.49 -35.17
N THR A 362 -4.27 28.71 -33.87
CA THR A 362 -3.21 29.26 -33.02
C THR A 362 -2.77 28.22 -31.99
N SER A 363 -1.46 28.11 -31.79
CA SER A 363 -0.85 27.39 -30.67
C SER A 363 -0.25 28.36 -29.66
N MET A 364 -0.47 28.18 -28.36
CA MET A 364 0.15 28.97 -27.30
C MET A 364 0.92 28.06 -26.34
N LEU A 365 2.20 28.35 -26.11
CA LEU A 365 3.13 27.54 -25.33
C LEU A 365 3.80 28.39 -24.24
N LYS A 366 4.07 27.78 -23.08
CA LYS A 366 4.79 28.42 -21.96
C LYS A 366 6.31 28.25 -22.11
N LEU A 367 7.07 29.34 -22.04
CA LEU A 367 8.53 29.37 -22.11
C LEU A 367 9.14 29.93 -20.81
N VAL A 368 10.08 29.21 -20.23
CA VAL A 368 10.85 29.64 -19.05
C VAL A 368 12.30 29.91 -19.48
N LYS A 369 12.74 31.16 -19.41
CA LYS A 369 14.14 31.57 -19.67
C LYS A 369 14.89 31.66 -18.35
N HIS A 370 16.02 30.94 -18.24
CA HIS A 370 16.92 31.07 -17.09
C HIS A 370 18.22 31.78 -17.47
N LYS A 371 18.97 32.25 -16.47
CA LYS A 371 20.33 32.78 -16.65
C LYS A 371 21.28 31.61 -16.86
N GLN A 372 22.28 31.79 -17.73
CA GLN A 372 23.41 30.85 -17.80
C GLN A 372 24.17 30.80 -16.48
#